data_AF-A0A382R8N6-F1
#
_entry.id   AF-A0A382R8N6-F1
#
_cell.length_a   1.000
_cell.length_b   1.000
_cell.length_c   1.000
_cell.angle_alpha   90.00
_cell.angle_beta   90.00
_cell.angle_gamma   90.00
#
_symmetry.space_group_name_H-M   'P 1'
#
loop_
_entity.id
_entity.type
_entity.pdbx_description
1 polymer ?
#
loop_
_entity_poly.entity_id
_entity_poly.type
_entity_poly.pdbx_seq_one_letter_code
_entity_poly.pdbx_strand_id
1 'polypeptide(L)'
;MQEILHIKTMIIHLNLGIHKFLLTLLCLILVTGCARFSQFELEDVEKQRLKFKNGDEKSLWILAEIYKDNNQSYEVRLAALRALSESRHPLIIFDIQSSVRNSSLVELDLMKEAIQMLVSYKEITSIDSLIEALYTTEQKTLEIRTSILNAVGSYGTKDEIQLILKLYDFGKQSNAQMNSLLATKLGEIGDNTVIPILMEIAKNKNLSVEIRNRAVEVLSKKQAPELVDFFVEMLGDPVSRDKVNEYAFDVMGEIP
;
A
#
# COMPACT_ATOMS: atom_id res chain seq x y z
N MET A 1 -58.58 49.74 12.69
CA MET A 1 -58.63 48.34 13.18
C MET A 1 -58.66 47.32 12.04
N GLN A 2 -59.45 47.55 10.98
CA GLN A 2 -59.51 46.65 9.81
C GLN A 2 -58.20 46.56 8.99
N GLU A 3 -57.45 47.65 8.82
CA GLU A 3 -56.17 47.64 8.07
C GLU A 3 -55.09 46.77 8.73
N ILE A 4 -54.98 46.80 10.06
CA ILE A 4 -54.03 45.98 10.82
C ILE A 4 -54.36 44.49 10.70
N LEU A 5 -55.66 44.14 10.66
CA LEU A 5 -56.12 42.77 10.46
C LEU A 5 -55.85 42.28 9.03
N HIS A 6 -56.00 43.16 8.04
CA HIS A 6 -55.70 42.85 6.63
C HIS A 6 -54.20 42.58 6.43
N ILE A 7 -53.33 43.41 7.02
CA ILE A 7 -51.87 43.23 6.94
C ILE A 7 -51.43 41.94 7.63
N LYS A 8 -51.98 41.63 8.82
CA LYS A 8 -51.70 40.35 9.51
C LYS A 8 -52.12 39.14 8.68
N THR A 9 -53.32 39.18 8.09
CA THR A 9 -53.82 38.08 7.24
C THR A 9 -52.95 37.91 5.99
N MET A 10 -52.47 39.00 5.40
CA MET A 10 -51.58 38.97 4.23
C MET A 10 -50.20 38.38 4.57
N ILE A 11 -49.63 38.73 5.73
CA ILE A 11 -48.36 38.17 6.22
C ILE A 11 -48.49 36.67 6.52
N ILE A 12 -49.61 36.23 7.11
CA ILE A 12 -49.86 34.81 7.37
C ILE A 12 -49.95 34.02 6.06
N HIS A 13 -50.66 34.54 5.05
CA HIS A 13 -50.73 33.89 3.74
C HIS A 13 -49.37 33.84 3.03
N LEU A 14 -48.55 34.90 3.14
CA LEU A 14 -47.21 34.94 2.57
C LEU A 14 -46.28 33.91 3.23
N ASN A 15 -46.27 33.84 4.56
CA ASN A 15 -45.48 32.85 5.30
C ASN A 15 -45.93 31.41 5.01
N LEU A 16 -47.24 31.18 4.87
CA LEU A 16 -47.78 29.86 4.51
C LEU A 16 -47.39 29.46 3.09
N GLY A 17 -47.34 30.43 2.15
CA GLY A 17 -46.86 30.23 0.79
C GLY A 17 -45.37 29.90 0.73
N ILE A 18 -44.55 30.64 1.47
CA ILE A 18 -43.09 30.40 1.59
C ILE A 18 -42.82 29.04 2.22
N HIS A 19 -43.57 28.65 3.26
CA HIS A 19 -43.37 27.36 3.91
C HIS A 19 -43.77 26.18 3.00
N LYS A 20 -44.86 26.31 2.24
CA LYS A 20 -45.24 25.34 1.20
C LYS A 20 -44.19 25.25 0.11
N PHE A 21 -43.65 26.39 -0.34
CA PHE A 21 -42.59 26.44 -1.34
C PHE A 21 -41.30 25.76 -0.85
N LEU A 22 -40.87 26.06 0.39
CA LEU A 22 -39.73 25.40 1.04
C LEU A 22 -39.95 23.90 1.19
N LEU A 23 -41.17 23.46 1.55
CA LEU A 23 -41.51 22.05 1.66
C LEU A 23 -41.47 21.35 0.29
N THR A 24 -41.98 22.00 -0.77
CA THR A 24 -41.90 21.47 -2.13
C THR A 24 -40.47 21.43 -2.66
N LEU A 25 -39.64 22.42 -2.32
CA LEU A 25 -38.22 22.44 -2.67
C LEU A 25 -37.45 21.35 -1.93
N LEU A 26 -37.73 21.14 -0.64
CA LEU A 26 -37.15 20.06 0.17
C LEU A 26 -37.55 18.67 -0.37
N CYS A 27 -38.83 18.49 -0.73
CA CYS A 27 -39.29 17.26 -1.38
C CYS A 27 -38.65 17.07 -2.76
N LEU A 28 -38.47 18.13 -3.55
CA LEU A 28 -37.74 18.05 -4.82
C LEU A 28 -36.29 17.63 -4.59
N ILE A 29 -35.60 18.19 -3.59
CA ILE A 29 -34.23 17.83 -3.23
C ILE A 29 -34.15 16.38 -2.72
N LEU A 30 -35.15 15.89 -1.97
CA LEU A 30 -35.20 14.49 -1.52
C LEU A 30 -35.47 13.52 -2.69
N VAL A 31 -36.25 13.94 -3.70
CA VAL A 31 -36.57 13.13 -4.89
C VAL A 31 -35.44 13.20 -5.93
N THR A 32 -34.77 14.33 -6.10
CA THR A 32 -33.60 14.48 -6.99
C THR A 32 -32.29 14.05 -6.33
N GLY A 33 -32.25 13.99 -4.99
CA GLY A 33 -31.16 13.43 -4.19
C GLY A 33 -31.06 11.91 -4.27
N CYS A 34 -32.03 11.24 -4.88
CA CYS A 34 -31.88 9.88 -5.40
C CYS A 34 -31.09 9.90 -6.72
N ALA A 35 -29.85 10.41 -6.69
CA ALA A 35 -28.84 9.81 -7.55
C ALA A 35 -28.77 8.34 -7.09
N ARG A 36 -29.45 7.45 -7.82
CA ARG A 36 -29.30 6.00 -7.65
C ARG A 36 -27.81 5.71 -7.84
N PHE A 37 -27.05 5.63 -6.75
CA PHE A 37 -25.84 4.83 -6.74
C PHE A 37 -26.32 3.43 -7.16
N SER A 38 -25.98 2.98 -8.36
CA SER A 38 -26.20 1.60 -8.73
C SER A 38 -25.24 0.78 -7.87
N GLN A 39 -25.68 0.36 -6.69
CA GLN A 39 -24.95 -0.64 -5.93
C GLN A 39 -24.96 -1.92 -6.76
N PHE A 40 -23.76 -2.35 -7.14
CA PHE A 40 -23.56 -3.61 -7.80
C PHE A 40 -23.51 -4.71 -6.76
N GLU A 41 -24.07 -5.86 -7.09
CA GLU A 41 -23.95 -7.07 -6.29
C GLU A 41 -22.83 -7.97 -6.83
N LEU A 42 -22.40 -8.96 -6.04
CA LEU A 42 -21.40 -9.94 -6.48
C LEU A 42 -21.83 -10.69 -7.75
N GLU A 43 -23.14 -10.93 -7.91
CA GLU A 43 -23.70 -11.55 -9.11
C GLU A 43 -23.51 -10.67 -10.35
N ASP A 44 -23.62 -9.35 -10.22
CA ASP A 44 -23.40 -8.42 -11.34
C ASP A 44 -21.95 -8.45 -11.80
N VAL A 45 -21.00 -8.49 -10.84
CA VAL A 45 -19.57 -8.63 -11.13
C VAL A 45 -19.30 -9.92 -11.88
N GLU A 46 -19.83 -11.05 -11.40
CA GLU A 46 -19.64 -12.35 -12.05
C GLU A 46 -20.23 -12.35 -13.46
N LYS A 47 -21.40 -11.73 -13.65
CA LYS A 47 -22.02 -11.57 -14.96
C LYS A 47 -21.13 -10.79 -15.93
N GLN A 48 -20.52 -9.68 -15.50
CA GLN A 48 -19.59 -8.94 -16.36
C GLN A 48 -18.31 -9.75 -16.64
N ARG A 49 -17.79 -10.47 -15.65
CA ARG A 49 -16.62 -11.34 -15.83
C ARG A 49 -16.88 -12.42 -16.89
N LEU A 50 -18.05 -13.07 -16.87
CA LEU A 50 -18.43 -14.06 -17.86
C LEU A 50 -18.61 -13.46 -19.25
N LYS A 51 -19.23 -12.28 -19.37
CA LYS A 51 -19.34 -11.56 -20.65
C LYS A 51 -17.97 -11.23 -21.23
N PHE A 52 -17.05 -10.73 -20.40
CA PHE A 52 -15.67 -10.50 -20.79
C PHE A 52 -15.02 -11.79 -21.30
N LYS A 53 -15.14 -12.91 -20.57
CA LYS A 53 -14.64 -14.23 -21.01
C LYS A 53 -15.22 -14.68 -22.36
N ASN A 54 -16.42 -14.22 -22.69
CA ASN A 54 -17.07 -14.48 -23.97
C ASN A 54 -16.73 -13.44 -25.06
N GLY A 55 -15.77 -12.55 -24.82
CA GLY A 55 -15.25 -11.59 -25.80
C GLY A 55 -15.84 -10.18 -25.73
N ASP A 56 -16.71 -9.88 -24.75
CA ASP A 56 -17.25 -8.52 -24.58
C ASP A 56 -16.27 -7.62 -23.80
N GLU A 57 -15.38 -6.94 -24.51
CA GLU A 57 -14.38 -6.03 -23.93
C GLU A 57 -15.00 -4.87 -23.13
N LYS A 58 -16.25 -4.47 -23.42
CA LYS A 58 -16.94 -3.40 -22.64
C LYS A 58 -17.17 -3.81 -21.19
N SER A 59 -17.26 -5.12 -20.93
CA SER A 59 -17.42 -5.63 -19.58
C SER A 59 -16.20 -5.33 -18.70
N LEU A 60 -15.00 -5.18 -19.26
CA LEU A 60 -13.82 -4.75 -18.52
C LEU A 60 -13.93 -3.30 -18.01
N TRP A 61 -14.52 -2.41 -18.82
CA TRP A 61 -14.76 -1.03 -18.40
C TRP A 61 -15.73 -0.95 -17.22
N ILE A 62 -16.82 -1.72 -17.27
CA ILE A 62 -17.79 -1.78 -16.17
C ILE A 62 -17.11 -2.32 -14.90
N LEU A 63 -16.30 -3.39 -15.02
CA LEU A 63 -15.55 -3.92 -13.88
C LEU A 63 -14.55 -2.91 -13.31
N ALA A 64 -13.91 -2.09 -14.16
CA ALA A 64 -13.01 -1.02 -13.73
C ALA A 64 -13.75 0.10 -12.99
N GLU A 65 -14.94 0.48 -13.45
CA GLU A 65 -15.82 1.44 -12.77
C GLU A 65 -16.23 0.92 -11.39
N ILE A 66 -16.66 -0.35 -11.30
CA ILE A 66 -17.03 -0.99 -10.03
C ILE A 66 -15.84 -0.95 -9.07
N TYR A 67 -14.65 -1.34 -9.52
CA TYR A 67 -13.43 -1.35 -8.70
C TYR A 67 -13.08 0.04 -8.14
N LYS A 68 -13.19 1.08 -8.96
CA LYS A 68 -12.82 2.47 -8.62
C LYS A 68 -13.87 3.21 -7.77
N ASP A 69 -15.11 2.74 -7.75
CA ASP A 69 -16.19 3.40 -7.05
C ASP A 69 -16.14 3.10 -5.54
N ASN A 70 -15.66 4.07 -4.75
CA ASN A 70 -15.56 3.97 -3.29
C ASN A 70 -16.94 3.86 -2.59
N ASN A 71 -18.05 4.06 -3.30
CA ASN A 71 -19.39 3.85 -2.74
C ASN A 71 -19.86 2.39 -2.83
N GLN A 72 -19.14 1.54 -3.59
CA GLN A 72 -19.42 0.11 -3.64
C GLN A 72 -18.86 -0.60 -2.41
N SER A 73 -19.47 -1.73 -2.05
CA SER A 73 -18.96 -2.55 -0.95
C SER A 73 -17.55 -3.05 -1.25
N TYR A 74 -16.79 -3.25 -0.18
CA TYR A 74 -15.42 -3.77 -0.26
C TYR A 74 -15.38 -5.11 -1.02
N GLU A 75 -16.32 -6.01 -0.74
CA GLU A 75 -16.42 -7.34 -1.34
C GLU A 75 -16.66 -7.26 -2.86
N VAL A 76 -17.53 -6.34 -3.29
CA VAL A 76 -17.86 -6.13 -4.70
C VAL A 76 -16.68 -5.55 -5.46
N ARG A 77 -15.99 -4.57 -4.87
CA ARG A 77 -14.77 -3.98 -5.46
C ARG A 77 -13.64 -5.00 -5.58
N LEU A 78 -13.48 -5.87 -4.58
CA LEU A 78 -12.47 -6.94 -4.60
C LEU A 78 -12.80 -8.00 -5.65
N ALA A 79 -14.08 -8.38 -5.76
CA ALA A 79 -14.53 -9.29 -6.81
C ALA A 79 -14.27 -8.69 -8.21
N ALA A 80 -14.55 -7.40 -8.39
CA ALA A 80 -14.30 -6.70 -9.64
C ALA A 80 -12.80 -6.65 -9.99
N LEU A 81 -11.95 -6.33 -9.01
CA LEU A 81 -10.50 -6.35 -9.18
C LEU A 81 -9.98 -7.75 -9.59
N ARG A 82 -10.47 -8.81 -8.96
CA ARG A 82 -10.13 -10.19 -9.33
C ARG A 82 -10.61 -10.56 -10.73
N ALA A 83 -11.81 -10.14 -11.12
CA ALA A 83 -12.31 -10.34 -12.47
C ALA A 83 -11.42 -9.64 -13.52
N LEU A 84 -10.98 -8.41 -13.23
CA LEU A 84 -10.05 -7.66 -14.08
C LEU A 84 -8.69 -8.35 -14.25
N SER A 85 -8.26 -9.13 -13.25
CA SER A 85 -6.97 -9.84 -13.27
C SER A 85 -6.84 -10.86 -14.41
N GLU A 86 -7.97 -11.37 -14.88
CA GLU A 86 -8.03 -12.38 -15.95
C GLU A 86 -7.71 -11.76 -17.32
N SER A 87 -7.79 -10.43 -17.46
CA SER A 87 -7.76 -9.77 -18.78
C SER A 87 -6.40 -9.30 -19.26
N ARG A 88 -5.52 -8.87 -18.35
CA ARG A 88 -4.23 -8.21 -18.66
C ARG A 88 -4.35 -7.03 -19.64
N HIS A 89 -5.51 -6.40 -19.73
CA HIS A 89 -5.75 -5.34 -20.70
C HIS A 89 -4.95 -4.05 -20.32
N PRO A 90 -4.25 -3.38 -21.25
CA PRO A 90 -3.34 -2.26 -20.91
C PRO A 90 -3.97 -1.12 -20.11
N LEU A 91 -5.22 -0.74 -20.43
CA LEU A 91 -5.94 0.30 -19.69
C LEU A 91 -6.25 -0.11 -18.24
N ILE A 92 -6.47 -1.41 -18.01
CA ILE A 92 -6.71 -1.96 -16.67
C ILE A 92 -5.42 -1.97 -15.87
N ILE A 93 -4.29 -2.29 -16.51
CA ILE A 93 -2.96 -2.18 -15.90
C ILE A 93 -2.70 -0.75 -15.42
N PHE A 94 -2.99 0.25 -16.26
CA PHE A 94 -2.88 1.66 -15.91
C PHE A 94 -3.75 2.06 -14.70
N ASP A 95 -4.98 1.55 -14.66
CA ASP A 95 -5.91 1.80 -13.56
C ASP A 95 -5.43 1.20 -12.23
N ILE A 96 -4.92 -0.03 -12.26
CA ILE A 96 -4.33 -0.71 -11.10
C ILE A 96 -3.06 0.03 -10.64
N GLN A 97 -2.19 0.42 -11.57
CA GLN A 97 -0.99 1.21 -11.29
C GLN A 97 -1.33 2.53 -10.59
N SER A 98 -2.42 3.20 -10.99
CA SER A 98 -2.89 4.44 -10.38
C SER A 98 -3.39 4.23 -8.95
N SER A 99 -4.18 3.17 -8.72
CA SER A 99 -4.68 2.84 -7.38
C SER A 99 -3.56 2.45 -6.41
N VAL A 100 -2.60 1.63 -6.87
CA VAL A 100 -1.43 1.22 -6.07
C VAL A 100 -0.59 2.44 -5.70
N ARG A 101 -0.32 3.33 -6.66
CA ARG A 101 0.43 4.58 -6.46
C ARG A 101 -0.17 5.45 -5.33
N ASN A 102 -1.50 5.58 -5.28
CA ASN A 102 -2.19 6.42 -4.28
C ASN A 102 -2.26 5.79 -2.87
N SER A 103 -2.07 4.47 -2.78
CA SER A 103 -1.84 3.73 -1.53
C SER A 103 -2.79 4.07 -0.37
N SER A 104 -4.08 3.76 -0.48
CA SER A 104 -5.04 3.94 0.63
C SER A 104 -4.86 2.87 1.73
N LEU A 105 -4.61 3.30 2.98
CA LEU A 105 -4.48 2.39 4.13
C LEU A 105 -5.83 1.77 4.58
N VAL A 106 -6.96 2.31 4.13
CA VAL A 106 -8.29 1.75 4.44
C VAL A 106 -8.54 0.46 3.65
N GLU A 107 -7.84 0.28 2.53
CA GLU A 107 -8.09 -0.77 1.53
C GLU A 107 -6.85 -1.64 1.31
N LEU A 108 -6.15 -2.00 2.40
CA LEU A 108 -4.87 -2.72 2.34
C LEU A 108 -4.94 -4.02 1.53
N ASP A 109 -6.02 -4.77 1.66
CA ASP A 109 -6.14 -6.06 0.98
C ASP A 109 -6.45 -5.92 -0.52
N LEU A 110 -7.21 -4.91 -0.93
CA LEU A 110 -7.35 -4.51 -2.33
C LEU A 110 -6.01 -4.06 -2.92
N MET A 111 -5.22 -3.31 -2.14
CA MET A 111 -3.88 -2.88 -2.55
C MET A 111 -2.93 -4.07 -2.72
N LYS A 112 -2.94 -5.04 -1.80
CA LYS A 112 -2.12 -6.27 -1.91
C LYS A 112 -2.49 -7.09 -3.15
N GLU A 113 -3.79 -7.27 -3.41
CA GLU A 113 -4.28 -7.97 -4.61
C GLU A 113 -3.83 -7.24 -5.88
N ALA A 114 -3.98 -5.91 -5.93
CA ALA A 114 -3.51 -5.07 -7.02
C ALA A 114 -1.98 -5.18 -7.26
N ILE A 115 -1.17 -5.18 -6.20
CA ILE A 115 0.28 -5.39 -6.28
C ILE A 115 0.59 -6.78 -6.84
N GLN A 116 -0.08 -7.82 -6.36
CA GLN A 116 0.11 -9.20 -6.84
C GLN A 116 -0.22 -9.31 -8.33
N MET A 117 -1.29 -8.63 -8.79
CA MET A 117 -1.63 -8.58 -10.21
C MET A 117 -0.52 -7.92 -11.04
N LEU A 118 -0.03 -6.74 -10.64
CA LEU A 118 1.05 -6.05 -11.35
C LEU A 118 2.33 -6.91 -11.44
N VAL A 119 2.69 -7.59 -10.34
CA VAL A 119 3.82 -8.53 -10.32
C VAL A 119 3.57 -9.72 -11.25
N SER A 120 2.36 -10.28 -11.25
CA SER A 120 2.00 -11.42 -12.10
C SER A 120 2.06 -11.10 -13.60
N TYR A 121 1.83 -9.84 -13.96
CA TYR A 121 1.89 -9.37 -15.33
C TYR A 121 3.33 -9.18 -15.83
N LYS A 122 4.31 -9.12 -14.91
CA LYS A 122 5.73 -8.89 -15.21
C LYS A 122 5.97 -7.56 -15.96
N GLU A 123 5.13 -6.56 -15.70
CA GLU A 123 5.17 -5.25 -16.33
C GLU A 123 6.19 -4.35 -15.64
N ILE A 124 7.35 -4.12 -16.28
CA ILE A 124 8.42 -3.27 -15.73
C ILE A 124 7.96 -1.83 -15.48
N THR A 125 6.96 -1.36 -16.23
CA THR A 125 6.32 -0.04 -16.07
C THR A 125 5.64 0.14 -14.71
N SER A 126 5.42 -0.96 -13.98
CA SER A 126 4.79 -0.93 -12.65
C SER A 126 5.76 -0.59 -11.52
N ILE A 127 7.08 -0.62 -11.76
CA ILE A 127 8.10 -0.38 -10.72
C ILE A 127 7.90 0.99 -10.06
N ASP A 128 7.67 2.05 -10.84
CA ASP A 128 7.48 3.41 -10.30
C ASP A 128 6.24 3.49 -9.41
N SER A 129 5.15 2.79 -9.77
CA SER A 129 3.95 2.74 -8.94
C SER A 129 4.17 1.95 -7.66
N LEU A 130 4.97 0.88 -7.69
CA LEU A 130 5.34 0.10 -6.49
C LEU A 130 6.24 0.91 -5.55
N ILE A 131 7.20 1.66 -6.09
CA ILE A 131 8.06 2.57 -5.31
C ILE A 131 7.21 3.67 -4.67
N GLU A 132 6.33 4.31 -5.43
CA GLU A 132 5.47 5.37 -4.90
C GLU A 132 4.49 4.84 -3.84
N ALA A 133 3.99 3.61 -4.01
CA ALA A 133 3.17 2.95 -3.01
C ALA A 133 3.95 2.73 -1.70
N LEU A 134 5.18 2.22 -1.78
CA LEU A 134 6.06 2.08 -0.61
C LEU A 134 6.27 3.44 0.08
N TYR A 135 6.64 4.47 -0.68
CA TYR A 135 6.82 5.82 -0.13
C TYR A 135 5.55 6.35 0.56
N THR A 136 4.42 6.26 -0.12
CA THR A 136 3.13 6.76 0.40
C THR A 136 2.66 5.98 1.62
N THR A 137 2.84 4.66 1.67
CA THR A 137 2.52 3.86 2.88
C THR A 137 3.36 4.26 4.08
N GLU A 138 4.67 4.51 3.89
CA GLU A 138 5.56 4.96 4.96
C GLU A 138 5.19 6.35 5.46
N GLN A 139 4.88 7.29 4.57
CA GLN A 139 4.44 8.64 4.95
C GLN A 139 3.14 8.60 5.76
N LYS A 140 2.11 7.88 5.29
CA LYS A 140 0.84 7.76 6.02
C LYS A 140 1.01 7.06 7.38
N THR A 141 1.89 6.06 7.44
CA THR A 141 2.22 5.40 8.71
C THR A 141 2.90 6.37 9.67
N LEU A 142 3.82 7.21 9.17
CA LEU A 142 4.48 8.25 9.97
C LEU A 142 3.51 9.33 10.45
N GLU A 143 2.56 9.76 9.61
CA GLU A 143 1.50 10.68 9.98
C GLU A 143 0.66 10.13 11.14
N ILE A 144 0.21 8.87 11.04
CA ILE A 144 -0.54 8.19 12.12
C ILE A 144 0.30 8.13 13.41
N ARG A 145 1.58 7.71 13.32
CA ARG A 145 2.48 7.67 14.49
C ARG A 145 2.66 9.05 15.12
N THR A 146 2.75 10.10 14.30
CA THR A 146 2.84 11.49 14.75
C THR A 146 1.56 11.94 15.44
N SER A 147 0.38 11.60 14.89
CA SER A 147 -0.91 11.88 15.53
C SER A 147 -1.04 11.17 16.88
N ILE A 148 -0.59 9.92 16.99
CA ILE A 148 -0.55 9.19 18.27
C ILE A 148 0.35 9.94 19.25
N LEU A 149 1.60 10.25 18.88
CA LEU A 149 2.55 10.95 19.75
C LEU A 149 2.07 12.33 20.18
N ASN A 150 1.38 13.07 19.30
CA ASN A 150 0.82 14.37 19.62
C ASN A 150 -0.41 14.29 20.54
N ALA A 151 -1.13 13.17 20.53
CA ALA A 151 -2.26 12.92 21.43
C ALA A 151 -1.79 12.50 22.84
N VAL A 152 -0.57 11.98 22.96
CA VAL A 152 0.08 11.72 24.25
C VAL A 152 0.40 13.06 24.89
N GLY A 153 -0.14 13.29 26.09
CA GLY A 153 0.10 14.54 26.83
C GLY A 153 1.57 14.72 27.21
N SER A 154 1.95 15.95 27.56
CA SER A 154 3.33 16.28 27.98
C SER A 154 3.55 16.16 29.49
N TYR A 155 2.75 15.34 30.17
CA TYR A 155 2.73 15.28 31.64
C TYR A 155 3.80 14.34 32.22
N GLY A 156 4.47 13.55 31.37
CA GLY A 156 5.56 12.66 31.75
C GLY A 156 5.10 11.49 32.61
N THR A 157 3.86 11.05 32.46
CA THR A 157 3.34 9.91 33.23
C THR A 157 4.05 8.61 32.83
N LYS A 158 4.04 7.63 33.73
CA LYS A 158 4.64 6.31 33.47
C LYS A 158 4.07 5.65 32.21
N ASP A 159 2.78 5.83 31.95
CA ASP A 159 2.10 5.23 30.80
C ASP A 159 2.49 5.94 29.48
N GLU A 160 2.66 7.26 29.51
CA GLU A 160 3.16 8.04 28.36
C GLU A 160 4.59 7.63 28.01
N ILE A 161 5.48 7.50 29.02
CA ILE A 161 6.85 7.02 28.83
C ILE A 161 6.84 5.60 28.24
N GLN A 162 5.99 4.71 28.76
CA GLN A 162 5.89 3.34 28.24
C GLN A 162 5.42 3.30 26.78
N LEU A 163 4.45 4.13 26.41
CA LEU A 163 3.98 4.23 25.03
C LEU A 163 5.08 4.70 24.08
N ILE A 164 5.84 5.74 24.45
CA ILE A 164 6.95 6.26 23.66
C ILE A 164 8.03 5.19 23.47
N LEU A 165 8.42 4.49 24.55
CA LEU A 165 9.40 3.41 24.48
C LEU A 165 8.92 2.26 23.57
N LYS A 166 7.65 1.85 23.69
CA LYS A 166 7.07 0.82 22.80
C LYS A 166 7.05 1.27 21.34
N LEU A 167 6.70 2.52 21.04
CA LEU A 167 6.72 3.05 19.68
C LEU A 167 8.13 3.06 19.09
N TYR A 168 9.14 3.42 19.90
CA TYR A 168 10.55 3.33 19.52
C TYR A 168 10.98 1.89 19.21
N ASP A 169 10.65 0.94 20.08
CA ASP A 169 10.96 -0.48 19.91
C ASP A 169 10.29 -1.06 18.65
N PHE A 170 9.02 -0.72 18.40
CA PHE A 170 8.32 -1.13 17.18
C PHE A 170 8.99 -0.60 15.92
N GLY A 171 9.40 0.67 15.90
CA GLY A 171 10.13 1.25 14.76
C GLY A 171 11.45 0.52 14.49
N LYS A 172 12.22 0.24 15.56
CA LYS A 172 13.48 -0.52 15.45
C LYS A 172 13.26 -1.93 14.89
N GLN A 173 12.26 -2.65 15.39
CA GLN A 173 11.94 -4.00 14.93
C GLN A 173 11.47 -4.01 13.47
N SER A 174 10.60 -3.06 13.09
CA SER A 174 10.11 -2.91 11.71
C SER A 174 11.25 -2.67 10.73
N ASN A 175 12.17 -1.76 11.06
CA ASN A 175 13.34 -1.46 10.23
C ASN A 175 14.27 -2.68 10.09
N ALA A 176 14.47 -3.44 11.17
CA ALA A 176 15.25 -4.68 11.12
C ALA A 176 14.61 -5.72 10.20
N GLN A 177 13.29 -5.92 10.29
CA GLN A 177 12.57 -6.83 9.40
C GLN A 177 12.67 -6.42 7.93
N MET A 178 12.52 -5.12 7.62
CA MET A 178 12.68 -4.60 6.25
C MET A 178 14.09 -4.87 5.71
N ASN A 179 15.13 -4.58 6.49
CA ASN A 179 16.51 -4.83 6.09
C ASN A 179 16.80 -6.32 5.86
N SER A 180 16.23 -7.21 6.68
CA SER A 180 16.33 -8.66 6.49
C SER A 180 15.70 -9.11 5.15
N LEU A 181 14.50 -8.57 4.84
CA LEU A 181 13.81 -8.87 3.59
C LEU A 181 14.57 -8.34 2.37
N LEU A 182 15.09 -7.11 2.46
CA LEU A 182 15.92 -6.51 1.41
C LEU A 182 17.18 -7.34 1.14
N ALA A 183 17.94 -7.70 2.19
CA ALA A 183 19.13 -8.54 2.04
C ALA A 183 18.81 -9.89 1.39
N THR A 184 17.69 -10.50 1.77
CA THR A 184 17.21 -11.76 1.18
C THR A 184 16.86 -11.57 -0.31
N LYS A 185 16.08 -10.54 -0.65
CA LYS A 185 15.65 -10.27 -2.03
C LYS A 185 16.80 -9.90 -2.94
N LEU A 186 17.75 -9.09 -2.46
CA LEU A 186 18.98 -8.76 -3.18
C LEU A 186 19.84 -10.01 -3.43
N GLY A 187 19.81 -10.99 -2.53
CA GLY A 187 20.52 -12.25 -2.71
C GLY A 187 19.90 -13.23 -3.70
N GLU A 188 18.60 -13.12 -3.95
CA GLU A 188 17.94 -13.85 -5.04
C GLU A 188 18.34 -13.30 -6.43
N ILE A 189 18.94 -12.10 -6.49
CA ILE A 189 19.34 -11.45 -7.73
C ILE A 189 20.77 -11.89 -8.09
N GLY A 190 20.91 -12.52 -9.26
CA GLY A 190 22.21 -12.94 -9.81
C GLY A 190 23.09 -11.78 -10.30
N ASP A 191 22.54 -10.58 -10.43
CA ASP A 191 23.27 -9.37 -10.83
C ASP A 191 24.30 -8.94 -9.75
N ASN A 192 25.48 -8.51 -10.18
CA ASN A 192 26.56 -8.05 -9.29
C ASN A 192 26.40 -6.59 -8.84
N THR A 193 25.50 -5.81 -9.46
CA THR A 193 25.18 -4.43 -9.05
C THR A 193 24.63 -4.34 -7.61
N VAL A 194 24.16 -5.44 -7.03
CA VAL A 194 23.70 -5.51 -5.63
C VAL A 194 24.85 -5.62 -4.61
N ILE A 195 26.09 -5.87 -5.05
CA ILE A 195 27.24 -6.07 -4.16
C ILE A 195 27.49 -4.89 -3.22
N PRO A 196 27.55 -3.63 -3.69
CA PRO A 196 27.86 -2.49 -2.82
C PRO A 196 26.88 -2.34 -1.64
N ILE A 197 25.58 -2.49 -1.90
CA ILE A 197 24.56 -2.36 -0.86
C ILE A 197 24.59 -3.55 0.12
N LEU A 198 24.88 -4.76 -0.36
CA LEU A 198 25.06 -5.91 0.53
C LEU A 198 26.30 -5.76 1.42
N MET A 199 27.39 -5.19 0.91
CA MET A 199 28.57 -4.86 1.71
C MET A 199 28.26 -3.81 2.78
N GLU A 200 27.47 -2.78 2.43
CA GLU A 200 27.01 -1.77 3.39
C GLU A 200 26.17 -2.41 4.51
N ILE A 201 25.19 -3.25 4.16
CA ILE A 201 24.35 -3.98 5.11
C ILE A 201 25.21 -4.85 6.04
N ALA A 202 26.18 -5.59 5.48
CA ALA A 202 27.05 -6.48 6.25
C ALA A 202 27.95 -5.73 7.25
N LYS A 203 28.39 -4.50 6.93
CA LYS A 203 29.24 -3.67 7.82
C LYS A 203 28.46 -2.85 8.84
N ASN A 204 27.15 -2.71 8.68
CA ASN A 204 26.34 -1.82 9.49
C ASN A 204 26.08 -2.40 10.90
N LYS A 205 26.90 -2.01 11.87
CA LYS A 205 26.82 -2.47 13.28
C LYS A 205 25.50 -2.14 13.99
N ASN A 206 24.67 -1.26 13.43
CA ASN A 206 23.35 -0.94 13.97
C ASN A 206 22.29 -1.98 13.58
N LEU A 207 22.56 -2.82 12.58
CA LEU A 207 21.70 -3.94 12.19
C LEU A 207 21.96 -5.16 13.06
N SER A 208 20.96 -6.02 13.19
CA SER A 208 21.11 -7.29 13.92
C SER A 208 22.15 -8.18 13.25
N VAL A 209 22.82 -8.99 14.07
CA VAL A 209 23.80 -9.99 13.62
C VAL A 209 23.23 -10.87 12.50
N GLU A 210 21.98 -11.30 12.64
CA GLU A 210 21.28 -12.13 11.65
C GLU A 210 21.23 -11.48 10.26
N ILE A 211 20.88 -10.18 10.19
CA ILE A 211 20.79 -9.45 8.92
C ILE A 211 22.17 -9.32 8.28
N ARG A 212 23.19 -8.98 9.07
CA ARG A 212 24.56 -8.85 8.57
C ARG A 212 25.08 -10.19 8.04
N ASN A 213 24.89 -11.26 8.80
CA ASN A 213 25.31 -12.60 8.40
C ASN A 213 24.58 -13.09 7.14
N ARG A 214 23.30 -12.74 6.98
CA ARG A 214 22.56 -13.01 5.73
C ARG A 214 23.20 -12.31 4.54
N ALA A 215 23.57 -11.04 4.67
CA ALA A 215 24.24 -10.31 3.60
C ALA A 215 25.62 -10.93 3.26
N VAL A 216 26.40 -11.32 4.27
CA VAL A 216 27.68 -12.03 4.08
C VAL A 216 27.49 -13.38 3.36
N GLU A 217 26.47 -14.16 3.72
CA GLU A 217 26.14 -15.44 3.06
C GLU A 217 25.72 -15.25 1.59
N VAL A 218 25.00 -14.18 1.30
CA VAL A 218 24.65 -13.85 -0.09
C VAL A 218 25.90 -13.46 -0.88
N LEU A 219 26.75 -12.61 -0.29
CA LEU A 219 28.00 -12.19 -0.90
C LEU A 219 28.94 -13.37 -1.13
N SER A 220 28.97 -14.38 -0.24
CA SER A 220 29.88 -15.52 -0.39
C SER A 220 29.55 -16.37 -1.61
N LYS A 221 28.29 -16.34 -2.05
CA LYS A 221 27.82 -17.04 -3.24
C LYS A 221 28.05 -16.24 -4.52
N LYS A 222 28.57 -15.01 -4.43
CA LYS A 222 28.87 -14.14 -5.58
C LYS A 222 30.36 -14.23 -5.93
N GLN A 223 30.65 -14.47 -7.20
CA GLN A 223 32.01 -14.48 -7.73
C GLN A 223 32.38 -13.07 -8.21
N ALA A 224 32.96 -12.26 -7.32
CA ALA A 224 33.41 -10.90 -7.65
C ALA A 224 34.76 -10.58 -6.96
N PRO A 225 35.79 -10.13 -7.71
CA PRO A 225 37.11 -9.86 -7.15
C PRO A 225 37.11 -8.85 -5.99
N GLU A 226 36.25 -7.83 -6.03
CA GLU A 226 36.13 -6.85 -4.94
C GLU A 226 35.71 -7.43 -3.59
N LEU A 227 35.15 -8.65 -3.57
CA LEU A 227 34.74 -9.31 -2.33
C LEU A 227 35.92 -9.89 -1.55
N VAL A 228 37.08 -10.06 -2.17
CA VAL A 228 38.27 -10.61 -1.50
C VAL A 228 38.68 -9.72 -0.32
N ASP A 229 38.89 -8.42 -0.57
CA ASP A 229 39.28 -7.47 0.48
C ASP A 229 38.19 -7.32 1.54
N PHE A 230 36.92 -7.36 1.12
CA PHE A 230 35.78 -7.34 2.02
C PHE A 230 35.78 -8.53 2.98
N PHE A 231 35.98 -9.75 2.46
CA PHE A 231 36.01 -10.94 3.29
C PHE A 231 37.25 -10.98 4.20
N VAL A 232 38.40 -10.49 3.75
CA VAL A 232 39.59 -10.33 4.61
C VAL A 232 39.29 -9.43 5.82
N GLU A 233 38.62 -8.30 5.60
CA GLU A 233 38.18 -7.41 6.69
C GLU A 233 37.20 -8.14 7.63
N MET A 234 36.24 -8.88 7.08
CA MET A 234 35.19 -9.57 7.85
C MET A 234 35.71 -10.80 8.62
N LEU A 235 36.80 -11.45 8.20
CA LEU A 235 37.46 -12.51 8.98
C LEU A 235 37.92 -12.03 10.37
N GLY A 236 38.20 -10.74 10.50
CA GLY A 236 38.53 -10.10 11.78
C GLY A 236 37.32 -9.91 12.71
N ASP A 237 36.09 -10.05 12.21
CA ASP A 237 34.86 -9.97 13.01
C ASP A 237 34.41 -11.38 13.46
N PRO A 238 34.48 -11.70 14.77
CA PRO A 238 34.08 -13.00 15.32
C PRO A 238 32.65 -13.42 14.94
N VAL A 239 31.77 -12.45 14.68
CA VAL A 239 30.35 -12.67 14.38
C VAL A 239 30.14 -13.19 12.97
N SER A 240 30.98 -12.77 12.02
CA SER A 240 30.86 -13.12 10.61
C SER A 240 31.83 -14.22 10.18
N ARG A 241 32.80 -14.55 11.04
CA ARG A 241 33.90 -15.48 10.76
C ARG A 241 33.46 -16.81 10.16
N ASP A 242 32.41 -17.43 10.70
CA ASP A 242 31.92 -18.73 10.20
C ASP A 242 31.40 -18.63 8.76
N LYS A 243 30.78 -17.50 8.40
CA LYS A 243 30.28 -17.23 7.05
C LYS A 243 31.38 -16.85 6.07
N VAL A 244 32.41 -16.16 6.54
CA VAL A 244 33.56 -15.89 5.69
C VAL A 244 34.40 -17.15 5.45
N ASN A 245 34.47 -18.06 6.43
CA ASN A 245 35.09 -19.36 6.22
C ASN A 245 34.36 -20.19 5.14
N GLU A 246 33.02 -20.12 5.10
CA GLU A 246 32.20 -20.75 4.03
C GLU A 246 32.61 -20.24 2.64
N TYR A 247 32.75 -18.92 2.45
CA TYR A 247 33.29 -18.32 1.21
C TYR A 247 34.69 -18.85 0.86
N ALA A 248 35.58 -18.89 1.85
CA ALA A 248 36.94 -19.34 1.66
C ALA A 248 36.99 -20.80 1.19
N PHE A 249 36.12 -21.66 1.71
CA PHE A 249 35.97 -23.04 1.25
C PHE A 249 35.38 -23.14 -0.15
N ASP A 250 34.36 -22.37 -0.50
CA ASP A 250 33.77 -22.39 -1.84
C ASP A 250 34.79 -21.97 -2.91
N VAL A 251 35.52 -20.87 -2.67
CA VAL A 251 36.55 -20.39 -3.60
C VAL A 251 37.76 -21.34 -3.68
N MET A 252 38.18 -21.95 -2.56
CA MET A 252 39.32 -22.86 -2.54
C MET A 252 38.98 -24.29 -3.02
N GLY A 253 37.72 -24.72 -2.90
CA GLY A 253 37.22 -26.01 -3.37
C GLY A 253 36.99 -26.06 -4.88
N GLU A 254 36.87 -24.92 -5.55
CA GLU A 254 36.81 -24.79 -7.00
C GLU A 254 38.20 -24.72 -7.68
N ILE A 255 39.30 -24.84 -6.93
CA ILE A 255 40.65 -24.89 -7.50
C ILE A 255 40.98 -26.36 -7.86
N PRO A 256 41.14 -26.72 -9.15
CA PRO A 256 41.46 -28.08 -9.58
C PRO A 256 42.86 -28.54 -9.16
#